data_AF-A0A536UCK9-F1
#
_entry.id   AF-A0A536UCK9-F1
#
_cell.length_a   1.000
_cell.length_b   1.000
_cell.length_c   1.000
_cell.angle_alpha   90.00
_cell.angle_beta   90.00
_cell.angle_gamma   90.00
#
_symmetry.space_group_name_H-M   'P 1'
#
loop_
_entity.id
_entity.type
_entity.pdbx_description
1 polymer ?
#
loop_
_entity_poly.entity_id
_entity_poly.type
_entity_poly.pdbx_seq_one_letter_code
_entity_poly.pdbx_strand_id
1 'polypeptide(L)' 'GVPARRIGWICQCGVRLQAGNGGIACAACGERYIVEEDRCQAV' A
#
# COMPACT_ATOMS: atom_id res chain seq x y z
N GLY A 1 -9.93 9.24 -10.70
CA GLY A 1 -10.10 10.40 -11.61
C GLY A 1 -10.03 9.91 -13.04
N VAL A 2 -10.49 10.71 -14.01
CA VAL A 2 -10.32 10.42 -15.43
C VAL A 2 -9.36 11.47 -16.00
N PRO A 3 -8.12 11.11 -16.40
CA PRO A 3 -7.53 9.77 -16.34
C PRO A 3 -7.18 9.32 -14.91
N ALA A 4 -7.09 8.01 -14.71
CA ALA A 4 -6.76 7.45 -13.40
C ALA A 4 -5.30 7.78 -13.04
N ARG A 5 -5.09 8.22 -11.81
CA ARG A 5 -3.75 8.39 -11.22
C ARG A 5 -3.69 7.59 -9.93
N ARG A 6 -2.54 6.95 -9.68
CA ARG A 6 -2.28 6.25 -8.42
C ARG A 6 -2.22 7.28 -7.29
N ILE A 7 -3.08 7.13 -6.30
CA ILE A 7 -3.12 7.98 -5.10
C ILE A 7 -2.61 7.25 -3.85
N GLY A 8 -2.19 6.00 -3.99
CA GLY A 8 -1.68 5.16 -2.92
C GLY A 8 -1.86 3.68 -3.21
N TRP A 9 -1.58 2.87 -2.19
CA TRP A 9 -1.71 1.41 -2.22
C TRP A 9 -2.80 0.94 -1.27
N ILE A 10 -3.41 -0.18 -1.62
CA ILE A 10 -4.42 -0.87 -0.83
C ILE A 10 -3.93 -2.29 -0.66
N CYS A 11 -4.07 -2.84 0.55
CA CYS A 11 -3.79 -4.24 0.80
C CYS A 11 -4.96 -5.11 0.30
N GLN A 12 -4.73 -6.41 0.14
CA GLN A 12 -5.78 -7.38 -0.18
C GLN A 12 -6.98 -7.32 0.79
N CYS A 13 -6.75 -6.84 2.03
CA CYS A 13 -7.77 -6.58 3.04
C CYS A 13 -8.76 -5.45 2.65
N GLY A 14 -8.47 -4.65 1.60
CA GLY A 14 -9.29 -3.53 1.16
C GLY A 14 -9.07 -2.21 1.92
N VAL A 15 -8.21 -2.20 2.97
CA VAL A 15 -7.81 -0.96 3.64
C VAL A 15 -6.57 -0.35 3.00
N ARG A 16 -6.51 0.99 3.11
CA ARG A 16 -5.43 1.81 2.57
C ARG A 16 -4.15 1.59 3.37
N LEU A 17 -3.06 1.30 2.68
CA LEU A 17 -1.73 1.27 3.27
C LEU A 17 -1.28 2.72 3.49
N GLN A 18 -0.77 3.04 4.68
CA GLN A 18 -0.24 4.37 4.95
C GLN A 18 0.99 4.62 4.08
N ALA A 19 1.07 5.79 3.45
CA ALA A 19 2.24 6.15 2.66
C ALA A 19 3.44 6.39 3.58
N GLY A 20 4.53 5.68 3.34
CA GLY A 20 5.78 5.80 4.09
C GLY A 20 6.91 5.17 3.30
N ASN A 21 8.15 5.61 3.55
CA ASN A 21 9.33 4.96 3.01
C ASN A 21 9.65 3.73 3.87
N GLY A 22 9.61 2.54 3.28
CA GLY A 22 9.89 1.28 3.96
C GLY A 22 8.65 0.49 4.36
N GLY A 23 8.85 -0.57 5.15
CA GLY A 23 7.82 -1.55 5.48
C GLY A 23 6.60 -0.95 6.20
N ILE A 24 5.41 -1.20 5.64
CA ILE A 24 4.10 -0.77 6.13
C ILE A 24 3.28 -2.00 6.51
N ALA A 25 2.54 -1.97 7.60
CA ALA A 25 1.62 -3.04 7.97
C ALA A 25 0.14 -2.69 7.65
N CYS A 26 -0.66 -3.61 7.10
CA CYS A 26 -2.13 -3.44 7.01
C CYS A 26 -2.70 -3.41 8.43
N ALA A 27 -3.46 -2.37 8.76
CA ALA A 27 -4.09 -2.24 10.07
C ALA A 27 -5.18 -3.31 10.35
N ALA A 28 -5.68 -3.99 9.32
CA ALA A 28 -6.72 -5.01 9.44
C ALA A 28 -6.17 -6.44 9.57
N CYS A 29 -5.21 -6.85 8.72
CA CYS A 29 -4.64 -8.21 8.75
C CYS A 29 -3.23 -8.28 9.37
N GLY A 30 -2.56 -7.14 9.59
CA GLY A 30 -1.19 -7.09 10.12
C GLY A 30 -0.09 -7.40 9.09
N GLU A 31 -0.46 -7.67 7.84
CA GLU A 31 0.48 -8.08 6.79
C GLU A 31 1.39 -6.94 6.35
N ARG A 32 2.65 -7.26 6.06
CA ARG A 32 3.69 -6.28 5.78
C ARG A 32 3.87 -6.08 4.28
N TYR A 33 4.10 -4.83 3.92
CA TYR A 33 4.27 -4.37 2.55
C TYR A 33 5.48 -3.45 2.47
N ILE A 34 6.36 -3.70 1.52
CA ILE A 34 7.37 -2.71 1.12
C ILE A 34 6.77 -1.88 0.00
N VAL A 35 6.53 -0.61 0.29
CA VAL A 35 6.14 0.38 -0.71
C VAL A 35 7.36 1.21 -1.09
N GLU A 36 7.68 1.14 -2.37
CA GLU A 36 8.62 2.03 -3.05
C GLU A 36 7.83 3.02 -3.92
N GLU A 37 8.54 3.96 -4.55
CA GLU A 37 7.95 5.03 -5.36
C GLU A 37 7.00 4.52 -6.45
N ASP A 38 7.31 3.35 -7.03
CA ASP A 38 6.50 2.73 -8.09
C ASP A 38 6.03 1.29 -7.85
N ARG A 39 6.41 0.68 -6.72
CA ARG A 39 6.10 -0.73 -6.44
C ARG A 39 5.56 -0.92 -5.04
N CYS A 40 4.73 -1.94 -4.88
CA CYS A 40 4.28 -2.44 -3.60
C CYS A 40 4.40 -3.96 -3.60
N GLN A 41 5.14 -4.51 -2.65
CA GLN A 41 5.37 -5.93 -2.52
C GLN A 41 5.05 -6.39 -1.10
N ALA A 42 4.26 -7.47 -0.97
CA ALA A 42 4.02 -8.13 0.31
C ALA A 42 5.29 -8.86 0.78
N VAL A 43 5.54 -8.82 2.09
CA VAL A 43 6.70 -9.45 2.76
C VAL A 43 6.25 -10.40 3.84
#